data_AF-A0A3M7QG47-F1
#
_entry.id   AF-A0A3M7QG47-F1
#
_cell.length_a   1.000
_cell.length_b   1.000
_cell.length_c   1.000
_cell.angle_alpha   90.00
_cell.angle_beta   90.00
_cell.angle_gamma   90.00
#
_symmetry.space_group_name_H-M   'P 1'
#
loop_
_entity.id
_entity.type
_entity.pdbx_description
1 polymer ?
#
loop_
_entity_poly.entity_id
_entity_poly.type
_entity_poly.pdbx_seq_one_letter_code
_entity_poly.pdbx_strand_id
1 'polypeptide(L)'
;MNYEVYRNTTLGNTLQECLDEMIQTNQITERLANRVLKEFDKSVNNALATRVKTRYTFKGTLGTYRFCDNVWTLLFRQIEFKESQQDKIVAKNVKFVACDGKILSTVVSKSDSKPAAQVKLHASVCIERMPVITCDMNDLENRYSNLINEINVRRSLLSNHELRHLKDLERAKKKRDKDDEQDLVIETAVDYEDKQLKQLESFQFAKRKTSRGFDKEIAETDNKKLLLQNIDNILDKKLILLVSEPNSSVWQLPIVELNLEDASLRQTAERAVRGLNEKLEVDFMGNAPVGLYKFKKDSLVEKQYFFKAHYKSGAQHLASSKFDFVWIRKDELKDFIKNKDYLACLNNFILDF
;
A
#
# COMPACT_ATOMS: atom_id res chain seq x y z
N MET A 1 -22.12 -14.88 -8.94
CA MET A 1 -22.38 -13.62 -9.67
C MET A 1 -23.16 -13.96 -10.91
N ASN A 2 -24.29 -13.29 -11.13
CA ASN A 2 -25.00 -13.43 -12.40
C ASN A 2 -24.46 -12.37 -13.35
N TYR A 3 -24.19 -12.75 -14.58
CA TYR A 3 -23.73 -11.78 -15.58
C TYR A 3 -24.88 -10.86 -15.95
N GLU A 4 -24.77 -9.58 -15.60
CA GLU A 4 -25.73 -8.53 -15.97
C GLU A 4 -25.63 -8.12 -17.46
N VAL A 5 -24.69 -8.72 -18.19
CA VAL A 5 -24.43 -8.45 -19.62
C VAL A 5 -25.70 -8.63 -20.46
N TYR A 6 -26.56 -9.58 -20.08
CA TYR A 6 -27.80 -9.88 -20.79
C TYR A 6 -28.90 -8.82 -20.61
N ARG A 7 -28.75 -7.88 -19.67
CA ARG A 7 -29.68 -6.76 -19.54
C ARG A 7 -29.61 -5.81 -20.74
N ASN A 8 -28.45 -5.69 -21.39
CA ASN A 8 -28.28 -4.89 -22.61
C ASN A 8 -28.84 -5.56 -23.89
N THR A 9 -29.45 -6.74 -23.76
CA THR A 9 -30.14 -7.37 -24.89
C THR A 9 -31.46 -6.66 -25.13
N THR A 10 -32.05 -6.81 -26.32
CA THR A 10 -33.38 -6.26 -26.61
C THR A 10 -34.41 -6.68 -25.57
N LEU A 11 -34.41 -7.95 -25.16
CA LEU A 11 -35.30 -8.47 -24.12
C LEU A 11 -35.04 -7.82 -22.75
N GLY A 12 -33.76 -7.64 -22.38
CA GLY A 12 -33.39 -6.99 -21.12
C GLY A 12 -33.76 -5.50 -21.10
N ASN A 13 -33.52 -4.79 -22.20
CA ASN A 13 -33.88 -3.38 -22.34
C ASN A 13 -35.40 -3.19 -22.25
N THR A 14 -36.19 -4.00 -22.96
CA THR A 14 -37.66 -3.91 -22.87
C THR A 14 -38.16 -4.20 -21.46
N LEU A 15 -37.53 -5.14 -20.74
CA LEU A 15 -37.89 -5.42 -19.35
C LEU A 15 -37.55 -4.25 -18.42
N GLN A 16 -36.40 -3.61 -18.62
CA GLN A 16 -36.01 -2.43 -17.85
C GLN A 16 -36.95 -1.26 -18.11
N GLU A 17 -37.26 -0.97 -19.38
CA GLU A 17 -38.21 0.07 -19.77
C GLU A 17 -39.59 -0.15 -19.14
N CYS A 18 -40.12 -1.38 -19.20
CA CYS A 18 -41.39 -1.71 -18.54
C CYS A 18 -41.32 -1.55 -17.02
N LEU A 19 -40.24 -1.98 -16.38
CA LEU A 19 -40.08 -1.82 -14.92
C LEU A 19 -39.97 -0.35 -14.52
N ASP A 20 -39.30 0.48 -15.33
CA ASP A 20 -39.16 1.91 -15.10
C ASP A 20 -40.51 2.63 -15.24
N GLU A 21 -41.34 2.27 -16.24
CA GLU A 21 -42.71 2.77 -16.35
C GLU A 21 -43.58 2.38 -15.14
N MET A 22 -43.43 1.16 -14.63
CA MET A 22 -44.14 0.70 -13.43
C MET A 22 -43.68 1.40 -12.14
N ILE A 23 -42.41 1.84 -12.09
CA ILE A 23 -41.89 2.67 -11.01
C ILE A 23 -42.45 4.09 -11.12
N GLN A 24 -42.44 4.70 -12.31
CA GLN A 24 -42.96 6.05 -12.54
C GLN A 24 -44.45 6.18 -12.21
N THR A 25 -45.23 5.12 -12.49
CA THR A 25 -46.65 5.03 -12.13
C THR A 25 -46.90 4.66 -10.66
N ASN A 26 -45.85 4.54 -9.84
CA ASN A 26 -45.90 4.12 -8.43
C ASN A 26 -46.59 2.76 -8.18
N GLN A 27 -46.66 1.89 -9.19
CA GLN A 27 -47.22 0.56 -9.05
C GLN A 27 -46.25 -0.42 -8.37
N ILE A 28 -44.95 -0.19 -8.56
CA ILE A 28 -43.88 -1.03 -8.03
C ILE A 28 -42.80 -0.17 -7.37
N THR A 29 -42.24 -0.65 -6.27
CA THR A 29 -41.06 -0.04 -5.63
C THR A 29 -39.77 -0.43 -6.35
N GLU A 30 -38.79 0.47 -6.38
CA GLU A 30 -37.46 0.24 -6.98
C GLU A 30 -36.77 -1.03 -6.43
N ARG A 31 -36.99 -1.36 -5.15
CA ARG A 31 -36.48 -2.59 -4.55
C ARG A 31 -37.03 -3.86 -5.20
N LEU A 32 -38.30 -3.85 -5.60
CA LEU A 32 -38.95 -4.99 -6.23
C LEU A 32 -38.53 -5.12 -7.71
N ALA A 33 -38.42 -4.01 -8.44
CA ALA A 33 -37.87 -4.01 -9.81
C ALA A 33 -36.45 -4.60 -9.85
N ASN A 34 -35.59 -4.21 -8.91
CA ASN A 34 -34.25 -4.79 -8.77
C ASN A 34 -34.27 -6.30 -8.46
N ARG A 35 -35.29 -6.80 -7.78
CA ARG A 35 -35.46 -8.25 -7.54
C ARG A 35 -35.86 -8.99 -8.82
N VAL A 36 -36.75 -8.40 -9.63
CA VAL A 36 -37.16 -8.95 -10.93
C VAL A 36 -35.95 -9.03 -11.88
N LEU A 37 -35.12 -7.98 -11.95
CA LEU A 37 -33.90 -8.00 -12.76
C LEU A 37 -32.90 -9.09 -12.30
N LYS A 38 -32.75 -9.30 -10.99
CA LYS A 38 -31.90 -10.38 -10.48
C LYS A 38 -32.41 -11.77 -10.87
N GLU A 39 -33.72 -11.98 -10.86
CA GLU A 39 -34.31 -13.25 -11.31
C GLU A 39 -34.21 -13.42 -12.83
N PHE A 40 -34.36 -12.34 -13.60
CA PHE A 40 -34.07 -12.34 -15.03
C PHE A 40 -32.64 -12.83 -15.29
N ASP A 41 -31.63 -12.25 -14.63
CA ASP A 41 -30.24 -12.66 -14.83
C ASP A 41 -30.01 -14.15 -14.47
N LYS A 42 -30.66 -14.67 -13.43
CA LYS A 42 -30.58 -16.10 -13.08
C LYS A 42 -31.19 -16.98 -14.18
N SER A 43 -32.40 -16.63 -14.61
CA SER A 43 -33.17 -17.41 -15.57
C SER A 43 -32.45 -17.51 -16.93
N VAL A 44 -31.86 -16.41 -17.40
CA VAL A 44 -31.13 -16.37 -18.67
C VAL A 44 -29.87 -17.24 -18.61
N ASN A 45 -29.08 -17.12 -17.53
CA ASN A 45 -27.88 -17.95 -17.37
C ASN A 45 -28.22 -19.44 -17.29
N ASN A 46 -29.30 -19.81 -16.59
CA ASN A 46 -29.76 -21.21 -16.52
C ASN A 46 -30.26 -21.72 -17.88
N ALA A 47 -31.07 -20.92 -18.59
CA ALA A 47 -31.60 -21.30 -19.90
C ALA A 47 -30.50 -21.48 -20.95
N LEU A 48 -29.50 -20.60 -20.97
CA LEU A 48 -28.37 -20.71 -21.89
C LEU A 48 -27.51 -21.95 -21.60
N ALA A 49 -27.29 -22.29 -20.34
CA ALA A 49 -26.52 -23.48 -19.96
C ALA A 49 -27.25 -24.80 -20.25
N THR A 50 -28.58 -24.84 -20.09
CA THR A 50 -29.37 -26.08 -20.17
C THR A 50 -29.99 -26.33 -21.55
N ARG A 51 -30.44 -25.27 -22.23
CA ARG A 51 -31.25 -25.37 -23.46
C ARG A 51 -30.43 -25.19 -24.74
N VAL A 52 -29.30 -24.47 -24.71
CA VAL A 52 -28.50 -24.19 -25.90
C VAL A 52 -27.39 -25.22 -26.05
N LYS A 53 -27.56 -26.14 -27.01
CA LYS A 53 -26.55 -27.15 -27.39
C LYS A 53 -25.86 -26.85 -28.72
N THR A 54 -26.36 -25.85 -29.45
CA THR A 54 -25.88 -25.50 -30.79
C THR A 54 -24.50 -24.88 -30.71
N ARG A 55 -23.58 -25.36 -31.55
CA ARG A 55 -22.20 -24.87 -31.61
C ARG A 55 -21.92 -24.27 -32.99
N TYR A 56 -21.56 -23.00 -33.00
CA TYR A 56 -21.13 -22.30 -34.22
C TYR A 56 -19.61 -22.29 -34.33
N THR A 57 -19.11 -22.35 -35.56
CA THR A 57 -17.70 -22.03 -35.87
C THR A 57 -17.67 -20.72 -36.63
N PHE A 58 -16.71 -19.85 -36.34
CA PHE A 58 -16.61 -18.55 -37.01
C PHE A 58 -15.19 -18.28 -37.50
N LYS A 59 -15.08 -17.49 -38.57
CA LYS A 59 -13.82 -16.95 -39.09
C LYS A 59 -14.00 -15.45 -39.32
N GLY A 60 -13.02 -14.64 -38.91
CA GLY A 60 -13.06 -13.20 -39.13
C GLY A 60 -11.82 -12.50 -38.60
N THR A 61 -11.71 -11.21 -38.86
CA THR A 61 -10.55 -10.39 -38.49
C THR A 61 -10.78 -9.72 -37.14
N LEU A 62 -9.91 -9.95 -36.17
CA LEU A 62 -9.96 -9.28 -34.88
C LEU A 62 -9.55 -7.81 -35.04
N GLY A 63 -10.42 -6.88 -34.63
CA GLY A 63 -10.14 -5.45 -34.65
C GLY A 63 -9.54 -4.96 -33.33
N THR A 64 -10.18 -5.26 -32.21
CA THR A 64 -9.72 -4.81 -30.87
C THR A 64 -10.14 -5.82 -29.81
N TYR A 65 -9.31 -5.98 -28.77
CA TYR A 65 -9.63 -6.79 -27.60
C TYR A 65 -9.42 -5.99 -26.31
N ARG A 66 -10.22 -6.31 -25.28
CA ARG A 66 -10.09 -5.76 -23.93
C ARG A 66 -10.35 -6.85 -22.90
N PHE A 67 -9.55 -6.86 -21.85
CA PHE A 67 -9.74 -7.72 -20.68
C PHE A 67 -9.83 -6.86 -19.42
N CYS A 68 -11.00 -6.85 -18.81
CA CYS A 68 -11.26 -6.16 -17.54
C CYS A 68 -12.14 -7.07 -16.67
N ASP A 69 -11.84 -7.17 -15.37
CA ASP A 69 -12.65 -7.90 -14.38
C ASP A 69 -13.05 -9.33 -14.81
N ASN A 70 -12.10 -10.09 -15.36
CA ASN A 70 -12.31 -11.46 -15.84
C ASN A 70 -13.34 -11.60 -16.98
N VAL A 71 -13.63 -10.51 -17.68
CA VAL A 71 -14.49 -10.48 -18.87
C VAL A 71 -13.65 -10.06 -20.08
N TRP A 72 -13.59 -10.94 -21.08
CA TRP A 72 -13.01 -10.64 -22.38
C TRP A 72 -14.06 -10.01 -23.28
N THR A 73 -13.72 -8.86 -23.87
CA THR A 73 -14.50 -8.24 -24.95
C THR A 73 -13.65 -8.25 -26.22
N LEU A 74 -14.13 -8.94 -27.26
CA LEU A 74 -13.46 -9.05 -28.56
C LEU A 74 -14.34 -8.44 -29.63
N LEU A 75 -13.83 -7.43 -30.33
CA LEU A 75 -14.52 -6.77 -31.44
C LEU A 75 -13.92 -7.27 -32.75
N PHE A 76 -14.72 -7.98 -33.52
CA PHE A 76 -14.32 -8.54 -34.81
C PHE A 76 -15.04 -7.82 -35.95
N ARG A 77 -14.36 -7.73 -37.09
CA ARG A 77 -14.87 -7.19 -38.35
C ARG A 77 -14.93 -8.31 -39.39
N GLN A 78 -15.95 -8.26 -40.25
CA GLN A 78 -16.19 -9.20 -41.35
C GLN A 78 -16.12 -10.67 -40.91
N ILE A 79 -17.14 -11.10 -40.17
CA ILE A 79 -17.19 -12.46 -39.62
C ILE A 79 -18.14 -13.31 -40.44
N GLU A 80 -17.67 -14.50 -40.78
CA GLU A 80 -18.47 -15.56 -41.34
C GLU A 80 -18.72 -16.62 -40.26
N PHE A 81 -20.00 -16.85 -39.94
CA PHE A 81 -20.43 -17.97 -39.10
C PHE A 81 -20.79 -19.17 -39.99
N LYS A 82 -20.32 -20.34 -39.60
CA LYS A 82 -20.65 -21.63 -40.20
C LYS A 82 -21.32 -22.51 -39.16
N GLU A 83 -22.54 -22.93 -39.48
CA GLU A 83 -23.30 -23.96 -38.77
C GLU A 83 -23.26 -25.26 -39.56
N SER A 84 -23.26 -26.40 -38.89
CA SER A 84 -23.01 -27.71 -39.52
C SER A 84 -24.05 -28.13 -40.59
N GLN A 85 -25.20 -27.44 -40.72
CA GLN A 85 -26.27 -27.80 -41.66
C GLN A 85 -27.02 -26.61 -42.30
N GLN A 86 -26.55 -25.36 -42.17
CA GLN A 86 -27.25 -24.17 -42.70
C GLN A 86 -26.32 -23.14 -43.36
N ASP A 87 -26.93 -22.20 -44.10
CA ASP A 87 -26.29 -21.14 -44.87
C ASP A 87 -25.32 -20.29 -44.04
N LYS A 88 -24.28 -19.78 -44.73
CA LYS A 88 -23.26 -18.91 -44.14
C LYS A 88 -23.88 -17.58 -43.72
N ILE A 89 -23.82 -17.27 -42.42
CA ILE A 89 -24.26 -15.97 -41.89
C ILE A 89 -23.05 -15.04 -41.87
N VAL A 90 -23.11 -13.93 -42.62
CA VAL A 90 -22.04 -12.93 -42.67
C VAL A 90 -22.46 -11.69 -41.89
N ALA A 91 -21.65 -11.31 -40.89
CA ALA A 91 -21.88 -10.12 -40.07
C ALA A 91 -20.71 -9.13 -40.20
N LYS A 92 -21.03 -7.84 -40.38
CA LYS A 92 -20.03 -6.79 -40.58
C LYS A 92 -19.20 -6.53 -39.33
N ASN A 93 -19.84 -6.37 -38.17
CA ASN A 93 -19.19 -6.12 -36.89
C ASN A 93 -19.87 -6.98 -35.81
N VAL A 94 -19.10 -7.75 -35.04
CA VAL A 94 -19.63 -8.52 -33.91
C VAL A 94 -18.76 -8.31 -32.68
N LYS A 95 -19.42 -8.15 -31.54
CA LYS A 95 -18.81 -8.09 -30.22
C LYS A 95 -18.99 -9.44 -29.54
N PHE A 96 -17.90 -10.17 -29.33
CA PHE A 96 -17.91 -11.33 -28.43
C PHE A 96 -17.60 -10.89 -27.02
N VAL A 97 -18.38 -11.39 -26.07
CA VAL A 97 -18.11 -11.25 -24.64
C VAL A 97 -17.93 -12.65 -24.09
N ALA A 98 -16.74 -12.95 -23.57
CA ALA A 98 -16.45 -14.23 -22.94
C ALA A 98 -16.15 -14.01 -21.46
N CYS A 99 -16.90 -14.72 -20.61
CA CYS A 99 -16.74 -14.67 -19.17
C CYS A 99 -16.17 -16.01 -18.68
N ASP A 100 -15.27 -15.98 -17.69
CA ASP A 100 -14.72 -17.22 -17.11
C ASP A 100 -15.79 -17.97 -16.31
N GLY A 101 -16.15 -19.17 -16.78
CA GLY A 101 -17.16 -20.04 -16.17
C GLY A 101 -16.75 -20.64 -14.82
N LYS A 102 -15.47 -20.58 -14.43
CA LYS A 102 -15.00 -21.12 -13.13
C LYS A 102 -15.60 -20.40 -11.91
N ILE A 103 -16.13 -19.19 -12.11
CA ILE A 103 -16.80 -18.42 -11.05
C ILE A 103 -18.22 -18.97 -10.77
N LEU A 104 -18.87 -19.63 -11.74
CA LEU A 104 -20.20 -20.22 -11.57
C LEU A 104 -20.17 -21.54 -10.81
N SER A 105 -19.15 -22.39 -11.03
CA SER A 105 -19.04 -23.68 -10.33
C SER A 105 -18.76 -23.54 -8.84
N THR A 106 -18.08 -22.46 -8.42
CA THR A 106 -17.72 -22.25 -7.00
C THR A 106 -18.93 -21.92 -6.12
N VAL A 107 -20.05 -21.47 -6.71
CA VAL A 107 -21.28 -21.12 -5.97
C VAL A 107 -22.35 -22.23 -6.04
N VAL A 108 -22.30 -23.09 -7.08
CA VAL A 108 -23.32 -24.14 -7.29
C VAL A 108 -22.92 -25.50 -6.70
N SER A 109 -21.64 -25.76 -6.42
CA SER A 109 -21.23 -26.96 -5.69
C SER A 109 -21.21 -26.74 -4.17
N LYS A 110 -22.38 -26.60 -3.56
CA LYS A 110 -22.62 -26.92 -2.13
C LYS A 110 -24.00 -27.59 -1.95
N SER A 111 -24.10 -28.80 -2.49
CA SER A 111 -24.89 -29.88 -1.91
C SER A 111 -24.28 -31.16 -2.46
N ASP A 112 -23.20 -31.63 -1.82
CA ASP A 112 -22.88 -33.05 -1.59
C ASP A 112 -21.52 -33.18 -0.87
N SER A 113 -21.66 -33.49 0.43
CA SER A 113 -20.75 -34.14 1.37
C SER A 113 -19.29 -34.46 0.98
N LYS A 114 -18.38 -33.54 1.30
CA LYS A 114 -17.11 -33.82 2.04
C LYS A 114 -16.82 -32.63 2.97
N PRO A 115 -16.36 -32.82 4.22
CA PRO A 115 -16.15 -31.71 5.14
C PRO A 115 -14.99 -30.87 4.62
N ALA A 116 -15.29 -29.70 4.06
CA ALA A 116 -14.29 -28.67 3.81
C ALA A 116 -13.72 -28.27 5.18
N ALA A 117 -12.42 -28.47 5.37
CA ALA A 117 -11.72 -28.03 6.57
C ALA A 117 -12.16 -26.60 6.94
N GLN A 118 -12.57 -26.41 8.20
CA GLN A 118 -13.01 -25.11 8.70
C GLN A 118 -11.85 -24.12 8.52
N VAL A 119 -12.05 -23.12 7.66
CA VAL A 119 -11.02 -22.12 7.35
C VAL A 119 -11.25 -20.91 8.26
N LYS A 120 -10.28 -20.61 9.11
CA LYS A 120 -10.25 -19.34 9.85
C LYS A 120 -9.41 -18.32 9.09
N LEU A 121 -9.94 -17.10 8.98
CA LEU A 121 -9.27 -15.98 8.34
C LEU A 121 -8.80 -15.02 9.43
N HIS A 122 -7.53 -14.63 9.36
CA HIS A 122 -6.95 -13.66 10.24
C HIS A 122 -6.40 -12.49 9.42
N ALA A 123 -6.62 -11.27 9.90
CA ALA A 123 -5.93 -10.10 9.39
C ALA A 123 -4.81 -9.75 10.36
N SER A 124 -3.67 -9.35 9.80
CA SER A 124 -2.52 -8.90 10.58
C SER A 124 -1.91 -7.67 9.96
N VAL A 125 -1.33 -6.82 10.81
CA VAL A 125 -0.81 -5.51 10.40
C VAL A 125 0.68 -5.44 10.70
N CYS A 126 1.45 -5.11 9.66
CA CYS A 126 2.85 -4.73 9.76
C CYS A 126 2.91 -3.21 9.87
N ILE A 127 3.12 -2.72 11.08
CA ILE A 127 3.30 -1.28 11.34
C ILE A 127 4.78 -0.96 11.19
N GLU A 128 5.07 -0.07 10.26
CA GLU A 128 6.41 0.38 9.90
C GLU A 128 6.58 1.84 10.28
N ARG A 129 7.64 2.15 11.02
CA ARG A 129 8.05 3.53 11.30
C ARG A 129 9.16 3.91 10.31
N MET A 130 8.93 4.98 9.56
CA MET A 130 9.89 5.50 8.58
C MET A 130 11.09 6.18 9.26
N PRO A 131 12.27 6.14 8.64
CA PRO A 131 13.43 6.86 9.15
C PRO A 131 13.14 8.36 9.23
N VAL A 132 13.53 8.99 10.34
CA VAL A 132 13.35 10.44 10.58
C VAL A 132 14.63 11.20 10.27
N ILE A 133 15.79 10.57 10.47
CA ILE A 133 17.08 11.14 10.07
C ILE A 133 17.59 10.42 8.83
N THR A 134 18.40 11.13 8.05
CA THR A 134 19.17 10.53 6.97
C THR A 134 20.21 9.56 7.52
N CYS A 135 20.58 8.56 6.71
CA CYS A 135 21.69 7.68 7.04
C CYS A 135 23.02 8.45 7.05
N ASP A 136 23.97 7.97 7.86
CA ASP A 136 25.33 8.49 7.81
C ASP A 136 26.02 8.02 6.52
N MET A 137 26.75 8.94 5.87
CA MET A 137 27.43 8.66 4.62
C MET A 137 28.63 7.73 4.84
N ASN A 138 28.82 6.79 3.92
CA ASN A 138 30.00 5.93 3.89
C ASN A 138 31.26 6.73 3.49
N ASP A 139 32.46 6.22 3.80
CA ASP A 139 33.73 6.89 3.43
C ASP A 139 33.87 7.13 1.92
N LEU A 140 33.34 6.21 1.11
CA LEU A 140 33.29 6.37 -0.35
C LEU A 140 32.34 7.50 -0.77
N GLU A 141 31.18 7.58 -0.14
CA GLU A 141 30.17 8.62 -0.41
C GLU A 141 30.68 9.99 0.04
N ASN A 142 31.37 10.08 1.17
CA ASN A 142 32.02 11.30 1.62
C ASN A 142 33.08 11.78 0.62
N ARG A 143 33.96 10.89 0.16
CA ARG A 143 34.97 11.22 -0.87
C ARG A 143 34.32 11.65 -2.18
N TYR A 144 33.27 10.97 -2.60
CA TYR A 144 32.54 11.31 -3.81
C TYR A 144 31.80 12.64 -3.68
N SER A 145 31.14 12.90 -2.54
CA SER A 145 30.48 14.17 -2.25
C SER A 145 31.47 15.33 -2.32
N ASN A 146 32.65 15.17 -1.70
CA ASN A 146 33.71 16.18 -1.76
C ASN A 146 34.19 16.42 -3.20
N LEU A 147 34.42 15.36 -3.97
CA LEU A 147 34.81 15.46 -5.38
C LEU A 147 33.74 16.21 -6.20
N ILE A 148 32.47 15.86 -6.02
CA ILE A 148 31.36 16.51 -6.72
C ILE A 148 31.25 17.98 -6.32
N ASN A 149 31.42 18.31 -5.05
CA ASN A 149 31.45 19.70 -4.58
C ASN A 149 32.60 20.48 -5.21
N GLU A 150 33.81 19.92 -5.30
CA GLU A 150 34.93 20.56 -5.99
C GLU A 150 34.64 20.80 -7.47
N ILE A 151 34.09 19.80 -8.16
CA ILE A 151 33.73 19.92 -9.57
C ILE A 151 32.67 21.01 -9.76
N ASN A 152 31.67 21.05 -8.89
CA ASN A 152 30.60 22.04 -8.92
C ASN A 152 31.16 23.45 -8.74
N VAL A 153 32.03 23.67 -7.74
CA VAL A 153 32.67 24.97 -7.49
C VAL A 153 33.56 25.39 -8.67
N ARG A 154 34.31 24.48 -9.28
CA ARG A 154 35.17 24.80 -10.44
C ARG A 154 34.35 25.13 -11.70
N ARG A 155 33.16 24.54 -11.84
CA ARG A 155 32.29 24.74 -13.01
C ARG A 155 31.23 25.82 -12.79
N SER A 156 31.05 26.29 -11.56
CA SER A 156 30.07 27.33 -11.25
C SER A 156 30.57 28.71 -11.66
N LEU A 157 29.62 29.54 -12.10
CA LEU A 157 29.82 30.98 -12.22
C LEU A 157 29.79 31.63 -10.84
N LEU A 158 30.31 32.86 -10.74
CA LEU A 158 30.29 33.60 -9.48
C LEU A 158 28.85 33.80 -9.00
N SER A 159 28.62 33.48 -7.73
CA SER A 159 27.36 33.73 -7.06
C SER A 159 27.15 35.23 -6.83
N ASN A 160 25.89 35.66 -6.69
CA ASN A 160 25.57 37.05 -6.34
C ASN A 160 26.25 37.49 -5.03
N HIS A 161 26.44 36.57 -4.08
CA HIS A 161 27.16 36.83 -2.83
C HIS A 161 28.65 37.09 -3.08
N GLU A 162 29.30 36.29 -3.92
CA GLU A 162 30.72 36.48 -4.29
C GLU A 162 30.93 37.77 -5.08
N LEU A 163 30.03 38.10 -6.01
CA LEU A 163 30.05 39.38 -6.73
C LEU A 163 29.86 40.58 -5.78
N ARG A 164 29.01 40.46 -4.75
CA ARG A 164 28.86 41.47 -3.71
C ARG A 164 30.15 41.63 -2.90
N HIS A 165 30.75 40.52 -2.47
CA HIS A 165 32.01 40.54 -1.73
C HIS A 165 33.15 41.21 -2.52
N LEU A 166 33.27 40.92 -3.83
CA LEU A 166 34.25 41.57 -4.70
C LEU A 166 34.02 43.09 -4.82
N LYS A 167 32.76 43.53 -4.99
CA LYS A 167 32.41 44.96 -5.05
C LYS A 167 32.72 45.68 -3.74
N ASP A 168 32.46 45.04 -2.60
CA ASP A 168 32.76 45.60 -1.27
C ASP A 168 34.28 45.76 -1.07
N LEU A 169 35.09 44.79 -1.53
CA LEU A 169 36.55 44.89 -1.52
C LEU A 169 37.08 46.00 -2.44
N GLU A 170 36.51 46.16 -3.63
CA GLU A 170 36.88 47.25 -4.55
C GLU A 170 36.56 48.62 -3.97
N ARG A 171 35.40 48.76 -3.31
CA ARG A 171 35.01 49.98 -2.60
C ARG A 171 35.95 50.28 -1.43
N ALA A 172 36.32 49.26 -0.65
CA ALA A 172 37.26 49.40 0.45
C ALA A 172 38.65 49.86 -0.02
N LYS A 173 39.11 49.40 -1.20
CA LYS A 173 40.35 49.90 -1.81
C LYS A 173 40.22 51.34 -2.28
N LYS A 174 39.14 51.69 -2.99
CA LYS A 174 38.90 53.06 -3.47
C LYS A 174 38.79 54.09 -2.34
N LYS A 175 38.16 53.74 -1.21
CA LYS A 175 38.12 54.58 -0.01
C LYS A 175 39.49 54.82 0.64
N ARG A 176 40.49 53.95 0.39
CA ARG A 176 41.88 54.19 0.85
C ARG A 176 42.63 55.16 -0.07
N ASP A 177 42.23 55.25 -1.34
CA ASP A 177 42.92 56.03 -2.36
C ASP A 177 42.26 57.41 -2.60
N LYS A 178 40.98 57.60 -2.27
CA LYS A 178 40.22 58.85 -2.39
C LYS A 178 39.19 59.00 -1.25
N ASP A 179 39.18 60.16 -0.60
CA ASP A 179 38.20 60.57 0.42
C ASP A 179 36.84 60.94 -0.22
N ASP A 180 36.22 60.02 -0.97
CA ASP A 180 34.89 60.22 -1.55
C ASP A 180 33.80 59.70 -0.59
N GLU A 181 33.00 60.64 -0.09
CA GLU A 181 32.08 60.49 1.06
C GLU A 181 30.65 60.04 0.71
N GLN A 182 30.45 59.27 -0.37
CA GLN A 182 29.10 58.88 -0.80
C GLN A 182 29.00 57.39 -1.16
N ASP A 183 28.70 56.57 -0.14
CA ASP A 183 27.79 55.42 -0.18
C ASP A 183 27.85 54.70 1.19
N LEU A 184 26.80 54.88 2.00
CA LEU A 184 26.61 54.17 3.27
C LEU A 184 25.99 52.80 2.98
N VAL A 185 26.84 51.80 2.74
CA VAL A 185 26.41 50.39 2.78
C VAL A 185 26.28 49.99 4.23
N ILE A 186 25.06 49.59 4.64
CA ILE A 186 24.70 49.35 6.05
C ILE A 186 25.29 48.02 6.58
N GLU A 187 25.44 46.99 5.74
CA GLU A 187 26.09 45.72 6.12
C GLU A 187 26.99 45.26 4.96
N THR A 188 28.28 45.02 5.22
CA THR A 188 29.18 44.40 4.22
C THR A 188 28.88 42.91 4.08
N ALA A 189 29.33 42.28 2.99
CA ALA A 189 29.20 40.84 2.81
C ALA A 189 29.81 40.03 3.98
N VAL A 190 30.92 40.50 4.55
CA VAL A 190 31.60 39.87 5.69
C VAL A 190 30.79 40.03 6.97
N ASP A 191 30.23 41.23 7.23
CA ASP A 191 29.36 41.44 8.41
C ASP A 191 28.14 40.50 8.39
N TYR A 192 27.63 40.22 7.19
CA TYR A 192 26.53 39.26 7.00
C TYR A 192 26.98 37.83 7.32
N GLU A 193 28.16 37.39 6.87
CA GLU A 193 28.72 36.07 7.21
C GLU A 193 28.92 35.91 8.72
N ASP A 194 29.49 36.92 9.39
CA ASP A 194 29.69 36.92 10.84
C ASP A 194 28.37 36.83 11.61
N LYS A 195 27.31 37.50 11.11
CA LYS A 195 25.96 37.42 11.68
C LYS A 195 25.38 36.01 11.55
N GLN A 196 25.57 35.36 10.40
CA GLN A 196 25.12 33.98 10.20
C GLN A 196 25.91 32.99 11.07
N LEU A 197 27.23 33.18 11.22
CA LEU A 197 28.06 32.35 12.09
C LEU A 197 27.63 32.47 13.55
N LYS A 198 27.38 33.69 14.04
CA LYS A 198 26.85 33.90 15.40
C LYS A 198 25.49 33.22 15.61
N GLN A 199 24.61 33.25 14.61
CA GLN A 199 23.33 32.54 14.66
C GLN A 199 23.55 31.02 14.71
N LEU A 200 24.47 30.49 13.90
CA LEU A 200 24.79 29.07 13.87
C LEU A 200 25.40 28.59 15.20
N GLU A 201 26.28 29.37 15.81
CA GLU A 201 26.86 29.06 17.13
C GLU A 201 25.80 29.11 18.25
N SER A 202 24.85 30.04 18.16
CA SER A 202 23.74 30.14 19.11
C SER A 202 22.75 28.97 18.99
N PHE A 203 22.68 28.33 17.83
CA PHE A 203 21.72 27.26 17.56
C PHE A 203 22.26 25.89 17.96
N GLN A 204 21.68 25.29 19.00
CA GLN A 204 22.02 23.93 19.41
C GLN A 204 21.24 22.90 18.59
N PHE A 205 21.94 22.17 17.73
CA PHE A 205 21.35 21.07 16.98
C PHE A 205 20.89 19.94 17.89
N ALA A 206 19.72 19.36 17.59
CA ALA A 206 19.26 18.15 18.24
C ALA A 206 20.23 16.99 17.98
N LYS A 207 20.51 16.19 19.01
CA LYS A 207 21.41 15.02 18.88
C LYS A 207 20.76 13.99 17.95
N ARG A 208 21.44 13.66 16.83
CA ARG A 208 20.99 12.62 15.88
C ARG A 208 20.98 11.22 16.49
N LYS A 209 21.84 10.97 17.49
CA LYS A 209 21.86 9.75 18.30
C LYS A 209 21.27 10.10 19.66
N THR A 210 20.17 9.46 20.03
CA THR A 210 19.60 9.52 21.37
C THR A 210 20.59 8.94 22.37
N SER A 211 20.64 9.55 23.56
CA SER A 211 21.61 9.32 24.64
C SER A 211 21.62 7.89 25.23
N ARG A 212 21.00 6.90 24.59
CA ARG A 212 20.73 5.58 25.18
C ARG A 212 21.21 4.39 24.35
N GLY A 213 22.21 4.60 23.49
CA GLY A 213 22.86 3.47 22.83
C GLY A 213 24.21 3.85 22.24
N PHE A 214 25.27 3.73 23.05
CA PHE A 214 26.52 3.05 22.70
C PHE A 214 27.49 3.08 23.89
N ASP A 215 27.12 2.42 25.00
CA ASP A 215 28.12 1.76 25.85
C ASP A 215 27.81 0.27 25.78
N LYS A 216 28.75 -0.48 25.19
CA LYS A 216 28.64 -1.92 24.91
C LYS A 216 28.82 -2.80 26.15
N GLU A 217 28.71 -2.27 27.38
CA GLU A 217 29.15 -3.02 28.57
C GLU A 217 28.12 -3.28 29.68
N ILE A 218 26.85 -2.88 29.55
CA ILE A 218 25.85 -3.28 30.57
C ILE A 218 24.54 -3.67 29.89
N ALA A 219 24.42 -4.95 29.52
CA ALA A 219 23.15 -5.51 29.07
C ALA A 219 22.84 -6.80 29.84
N GLU A 220 22.48 -6.64 31.10
CA GLU A 220 21.50 -7.53 31.71
C GLU A 220 20.22 -7.52 30.86
N THR A 221 19.62 -8.70 30.68
CA THR A 221 18.56 -9.02 29.70
C THR A 221 17.32 -8.13 29.78
N ASP A 222 17.05 -7.53 30.94
CA ASP A 222 15.86 -6.70 31.18
C ASP A 222 15.98 -5.30 30.58
N ASN A 223 17.20 -4.77 30.45
CA ASN A 223 17.44 -3.45 29.87
C ASN A 223 17.29 -3.43 28.34
N LYS A 224 17.50 -4.57 27.65
CA LYS A 224 17.31 -4.66 26.19
C LYS A 224 15.84 -4.48 25.79
N LYS A 225 14.91 -5.02 26.56
CA LYS A 225 13.47 -4.92 26.28
C LYS A 225 12.96 -3.48 26.42
N LEU A 226 13.39 -2.78 27.47
CA LEU A 226 13.09 -1.36 27.69
C LEU A 226 13.72 -0.45 26.62
N LEU A 227 14.89 -0.81 26.10
CA LEU A 227 15.53 -0.08 25.00
C LEU A 227 14.79 -0.27 23.67
N LEU A 228 14.32 -1.49 23.38
CA LEU A 228 13.60 -1.76 22.14
C LEU A 228 12.14 -1.26 22.15
N GLN A 229 11.59 -0.95 23.32
CA GLN A 229 10.28 -0.29 23.45
C GLN A 229 10.31 1.20 23.07
N ASN A 230 11.48 1.84 23.17
CA ASN A 230 11.63 3.26 22.87
C ASN A 230 11.83 3.49 21.37
N ILE A 231 10.87 4.16 20.74
CA ILE A 231 10.91 4.51 19.31
C ILE A 231 12.10 5.39 18.98
N ASP A 232 12.46 6.28 19.89
CA ASP A 232 13.44 7.32 19.62
C ASP A 232 14.89 6.83 19.64
N ASN A 233 15.15 5.55 19.96
CA ASN A 233 16.50 5.00 20.03
C ASN A 233 17.17 4.82 18.67
N ILE A 234 16.39 4.54 17.62
CA ILE A 234 16.91 4.26 16.27
C ILE A 234 16.12 5.13 15.29
N LEU A 235 16.71 6.24 14.86
CA LEU A 235 16.04 7.22 14.02
C LEU A 235 16.37 7.06 12.53
N ASP A 236 17.53 6.47 12.22
CA ASP A 236 18.15 6.32 10.89
C ASP A 236 17.53 5.20 10.07
N LYS A 237 17.07 4.14 10.73
CA LYS A 237 16.51 2.96 10.08
C LYS A 237 15.01 2.88 10.24
N LYS A 238 14.41 2.10 9.34
CA LYS A 238 13.03 1.67 9.42
C LYS A 238 12.86 0.67 10.56
N LEU A 239 11.84 0.89 11.39
CA LEU A 239 11.52 0.01 12.52
C LEU A 239 10.16 -0.64 12.31
N ILE A 240 10.01 -1.85 12.85
CA ILE A 240 8.82 -2.68 12.72
C ILE A 240 8.31 -3.04 14.10
N LEU A 241 7.00 -2.94 14.29
CA LEU A 241 6.36 -3.31 15.54
C LEU A 241 6.11 -4.82 15.60
N LEU A 242 6.68 -5.49 16.61
CA LEU A 242 6.27 -6.82 17.04
C LEU A 242 5.52 -6.75 18.37
N VAL A 243 4.59 -7.69 18.56
CA VAL A 243 3.79 -7.82 19.77
C VAL A 243 3.88 -9.25 20.30
N SER A 244 3.95 -9.38 21.62
CA SER A 244 3.89 -10.65 22.35
C SER A 244 2.80 -10.57 23.41
N GLU A 245 2.04 -11.65 23.56
CA GLU A 245 1.17 -11.83 24.70
C GLU A 245 2.00 -12.20 25.94
N PRO A 246 1.59 -11.77 27.15
CA PRO A 246 2.34 -12.03 28.38
C PRO A 246 2.46 -13.53 28.72
N ASN A 247 1.56 -14.37 28.21
CA ASN A 247 1.53 -15.82 28.47
C ASN A 247 2.11 -16.68 27.34
N SER A 248 2.48 -16.09 26.20
CA SER A 248 3.09 -16.83 25.09
C SER A 248 4.38 -16.17 24.66
N SER A 249 5.50 -16.90 24.75
CA SER A 249 6.84 -16.43 24.34
C SER A 249 7.01 -16.48 22.81
N VAL A 250 5.95 -16.10 22.08
CA VAL A 250 5.86 -16.16 20.61
C VAL A 250 5.63 -14.76 20.08
N TRP A 251 6.68 -14.14 19.53
CA TRP A 251 6.61 -12.85 18.90
C TRP A 251 5.95 -12.95 17.52
N GLN A 252 4.92 -12.15 17.29
CA GLN A 252 4.22 -12.09 16.01
C GLN A 252 3.80 -10.65 15.69
N LEU A 253 3.40 -10.43 14.42
CA LEU A 253 2.68 -9.22 14.08
C LEU A 253 1.29 -9.25 14.74
N PRO A 254 0.74 -8.08 15.12
CA PRO A 254 -0.63 -7.98 15.61
C PRO A 254 -1.61 -8.74 14.70
N ILE A 255 -2.27 -9.75 15.26
CA ILE A 255 -3.18 -10.65 14.54
C ILE A 255 -4.57 -10.57 15.18
N VAL A 256 -5.59 -10.50 14.33
CA VAL A 256 -7.00 -10.49 14.76
C VAL A 256 -7.81 -11.42 13.86
N GLU A 257 -8.69 -12.21 14.48
CA GLU A 257 -9.66 -13.06 13.79
C GLU A 257 -10.73 -12.21 13.07
N LEU A 258 -11.10 -12.64 11.86
CA LEU A 258 -12.16 -12.01 11.08
C LEU A 258 -13.52 -12.21 11.78
N ASN A 259 -14.15 -11.11 12.19
CA ASN A 259 -15.55 -11.13 12.62
C ASN A 259 -16.44 -11.11 11.36
N LEU A 260 -17.57 -11.81 11.40
CA LEU A 260 -18.56 -11.82 10.31
C LEU A 260 -19.20 -10.43 10.08
N GLU A 261 -19.01 -9.49 11.01
CA GLU A 261 -19.53 -8.12 10.93
C GLU A 261 -18.64 -7.17 10.11
N ASP A 262 -17.35 -7.48 9.94
CA ASP A 262 -16.46 -6.64 9.15
C ASP A 262 -16.68 -6.90 7.64
N ALA A 263 -16.99 -5.85 6.88
CA ALA A 263 -17.25 -5.96 5.45
C ALA A 263 -15.96 -6.20 4.63
N SER A 264 -14.78 -5.87 5.17
CA SER A 264 -13.49 -6.00 4.48
C SER A 264 -12.35 -6.42 5.40
N LEU A 265 -11.37 -7.17 4.86
CA LEU A 265 -10.17 -7.55 5.62
C LEU A 265 -9.36 -6.33 6.11
N ARG A 266 -9.45 -5.20 5.41
CA ARG A 266 -8.82 -3.95 5.82
C ARG A 266 -9.47 -3.38 7.08
N GLN A 267 -10.79 -3.41 7.22
CA GLN A 267 -11.47 -2.97 8.44
C GLN A 267 -11.08 -3.83 9.64
N THR A 268 -10.92 -5.13 9.44
CA THR A 268 -10.37 -6.05 10.47
C THR A 268 -8.94 -5.69 10.85
N ALA A 269 -8.12 -5.28 9.88
CA ALA A 269 -6.77 -4.78 10.14
C ALA A 269 -6.78 -3.46 10.92
N GLU A 270 -7.67 -2.52 10.60
CA GLU A 270 -7.87 -1.27 11.35
C GLU A 270 -8.37 -1.55 12.78
N ARG A 271 -9.25 -2.54 12.96
CA ARG A 271 -9.69 -3.03 14.27
C ARG A 271 -8.54 -3.64 15.07
N ALA A 272 -7.61 -4.34 14.42
CA ALA A 272 -6.40 -4.81 15.07
C ALA A 272 -5.54 -3.66 15.62
N VAL A 273 -5.38 -2.58 14.84
CA VAL A 273 -4.66 -1.37 15.29
C VAL A 273 -5.39 -0.70 16.46
N ARG A 274 -6.71 -0.51 16.36
CA ARG A 274 -7.52 0.07 17.45
C ARG A 274 -7.49 -0.81 18.72
N GLY A 275 -7.45 -2.12 18.56
CA GLY A 275 -7.35 -3.08 19.67
C GLY A 275 -6.01 -3.02 20.40
N LEU A 276 -4.94 -2.57 19.74
CA LEU A 276 -3.66 -2.29 20.40
C LEU A 276 -3.72 -0.99 21.20
N ASN A 277 -4.27 0.08 20.59
CA ASN A 277 -4.48 1.38 21.22
C ASN A 277 -5.44 2.26 20.40
N GLU A 278 -6.37 2.95 21.06
CA GLU A 278 -7.30 3.89 20.43
C GLU A 278 -6.62 5.16 19.90
N LYS A 279 -5.46 5.54 20.45
CA LYS A 279 -4.72 6.76 20.07
C LYS A 279 -3.61 6.54 19.05
N LEU A 280 -3.46 5.33 18.52
CA LEU A 280 -2.41 5.01 17.56
C LEU A 280 -2.84 5.43 16.15
N GLU A 281 -2.18 6.45 15.60
CA GLU A 281 -2.44 6.93 14.25
C GLU A 281 -1.53 6.22 13.23
N VAL A 282 -2.16 5.51 12.30
CA VAL A 282 -1.47 4.70 11.29
C VAL A 282 -2.10 4.91 9.91
N ASP A 283 -1.26 5.09 8.90
CA ASP A 283 -1.66 5.19 7.50
C ASP A 283 -1.51 3.85 6.79
N PHE A 284 -2.61 3.30 6.26
CA PHE A 284 -2.58 2.06 5.50
C PHE A 284 -2.12 2.27 4.06
N MET A 285 -1.19 1.43 3.59
CA MET A 285 -0.69 1.43 2.21
C MET A 285 -1.64 0.65 1.29
N GLY A 286 -2.85 1.16 1.10
CA GLY A 286 -3.85 0.59 0.19
C GLY A 286 -4.76 -0.48 0.80
N ASN A 287 -5.66 -1.02 -0.04
CA ASN A 287 -6.71 -1.96 0.38
C ASN A 287 -6.37 -3.44 0.18
N ALA A 288 -5.27 -3.74 -0.53
CA ALA A 288 -4.87 -5.11 -0.84
C ALA A 288 -3.89 -5.65 0.23
N PRO A 289 -4.02 -6.93 0.63
CA PRO A 289 -3.03 -7.56 1.49
C PRO A 289 -1.72 -7.76 0.73
N VAL A 290 -0.61 -7.54 1.43
CA VAL A 290 0.75 -7.60 0.88
C VAL A 290 1.31 -9.03 0.90
N GLY A 291 0.81 -9.87 1.81
CA GLY A 291 1.23 -11.26 1.94
C GLY A 291 0.15 -12.15 2.53
N LEU A 292 0.32 -13.45 2.33
CA LEU A 292 -0.54 -14.50 2.86
C LEU A 292 0.31 -15.60 3.49
N TYR A 293 0.13 -15.83 4.77
CA TYR A 293 0.69 -16.99 5.48
C TYR A 293 -0.41 -18.02 5.72
N LYS A 294 -0.12 -19.29 5.41
CA LYS A 294 -1.06 -20.41 5.58
C LYS A 294 -0.43 -21.40 6.53
N PHE A 295 -1.11 -21.72 7.62
CA PHE A 295 -0.69 -22.81 8.50
C PHE A 295 -1.86 -23.72 8.83
N LYS A 296 -1.53 -24.98 9.10
CA LYS A 296 -2.51 -26.02 9.45
C LYS A 296 -2.31 -26.38 10.92
N LYS A 297 -3.37 -26.27 11.72
CA LYS A 297 -3.37 -26.74 13.10
C LYS A 297 -4.56 -27.66 13.29
N ASP A 298 -4.31 -28.91 13.68
CA ASP A 298 -5.30 -29.90 14.10
C ASP A 298 -6.62 -29.91 13.28
N SER A 299 -6.49 -30.03 11.95
CA SER A 299 -7.58 -30.08 10.96
C SER A 299 -8.23 -28.74 10.56
N LEU A 300 -7.87 -27.61 11.17
CA LEU A 300 -8.23 -26.26 10.69
C LEU A 300 -7.12 -25.67 9.80
N VAL A 301 -7.55 -24.98 8.73
CA VAL A 301 -6.63 -24.23 7.87
C VAL A 301 -6.76 -22.75 8.23
N GLU A 302 -5.73 -22.18 8.84
CA GLU A 302 -5.71 -20.77 9.20
C GLU A 302 -4.95 -19.99 8.11
N LYS A 303 -5.58 -18.91 7.63
CA LYS A 303 -5.02 -18.01 6.62
C LYS A 303 -4.84 -16.63 7.24
N GLN A 304 -3.60 -16.19 7.33
CA GLN A 304 -3.23 -14.89 7.85
C GLN A 304 -2.85 -13.96 6.69
N TYR A 305 -3.57 -12.86 6.55
CA TYR A 305 -3.32 -11.81 5.56
C TYR A 305 -2.56 -10.66 6.21
N PHE A 306 -1.49 -10.19 5.57
CA PHE A 306 -0.69 -9.07 6.07
C PHE A 306 -1.05 -7.77 5.36
N PHE A 307 -1.25 -6.71 6.11
CA PHE A 307 -1.39 -5.34 5.62
C PHE A 307 -0.19 -4.50 6.04
N LYS A 308 0.27 -3.61 5.16
CA LYS A 308 1.32 -2.64 5.49
C LYS A 308 0.71 -1.32 5.92
N ALA A 309 1.28 -0.75 6.97
CA ALA A 309 0.81 0.51 7.51
C ALA A 309 1.99 1.33 8.06
N HIS A 310 1.97 2.65 7.86
CA HIS A 310 2.98 3.58 8.32
C HIS A 310 2.56 4.25 9.62
N TYR A 311 3.43 4.21 10.62
CA TYR A 311 3.23 4.89 11.89
C TYR A 311 3.37 6.41 11.72
N LYS A 312 2.39 7.17 12.20
CA LYS A 312 2.42 8.64 12.28
C LYS A 312 2.70 9.12 13.71
N SER A 313 1.81 8.80 14.65
CA SER A 313 1.85 9.32 16.02
C SER A 313 1.14 8.36 17.01
N GLY A 314 1.41 8.52 18.31
CA GLY A 314 0.72 7.78 19.39
C GLY A 314 1.53 6.72 20.14
N ALA A 315 2.83 6.57 19.87
CA ALA A 315 3.66 5.50 20.43
C ALA A 315 3.87 5.52 21.94
N GLN A 316 3.86 6.71 22.55
CA GLN A 316 4.06 6.89 23.99
C GLN A 316 2.96 6.20 24.83
N HIS A 317 1.85 5.81 24.19
CA HIS A 317 0.72 5.17 24.86
C HIS A 317 0.67 3.64 24.71
N LEU A 318 1.58 3.01 23.96
CA LEU A 318 1.68 1.54 23.84
C LEU A 318 2.11 0.88 25.18
N ALA A 319 2.73 1.64 26.08
CA ALA A 319 3.13 1.19 27.41
C ALA A 319 1.96 0.83 28.35
N SER A 320 0.73 1.26 28.03
CA SER A 320 -0.46 0.92 28.82
C SER A 320 -1.22 -0.32 28.30
N SER A 321 -0.76 -0.95 27.22
CA SER A 321 -1.43 -2.09 26.59
C SER A 321 -1.13 -3.41 27.32
N LYS A 322 -2.10 -4.35 27.30
CA LYS A 322 -2.01 -5.72 27.84
C LYS A 322 -0.94 -6.62 27.18
N PHE A 323 -0.10 -6.06 26.32
CA PHE A 323 0.83 -6.77 25.45
C PHE A 323 2.23 -6.17 25.58
N ASP A 324 3.24 -7.04 25.50
CA ASP A 324 4.61 -6.59 25.33
C ASP A 324 4.84 -6.22 23.88
N PHE A 325 5.37 -5.01 23.62
CA PHE A 325 5.70 -4.56 22.28
C PHE A 325 7.19 -4.24 22.17
N VAL A 326 7.73 -4.36 20.95
CA VAL A 326 9.14 -4.14 20.65
C VAL A 326 9.24 -3.56 19.24
N TRP A 327 10.06 -2.52 19.07
CA TRP A 327 10.42 -1.96 17.77
C TRP A 327 11.75 -2.53 17.31
N ILE A 328 11.74 -3.19 16.16
CA ILE A 328 12.85 -4.06 15.73
C ILE A 328 13.30 -3.70 14.32
N ARG A 329 14.59 -3.88 14.06
CA ARG A 329 15.17 -3.80 12.71
C ARG A 329 14.91 -5.09 11.92
N LYS A 330 15.00 -5.03 10.60
CA LYS A 330 14.90 -6.25 9.78
C LYS A 330 15.96 -7.30 10.15
N ASP A 331 17.18 -6.86 10.50
CA ASP A 331 18.29 -7.76 10.87
C ASP A 331 17.99 -8.59 12.12
N GLU A 332 17.35 -7.96 13.11
CA GLU A 332 17.02 -8.54 14.41
C GLU A 332 15.76 -9.42 14.34
N LEU A 333 14.98 -9.34 13.27
CA LEU A 333 13.75 -10.13 13.08
C LEU A 333 13.98 -11.65 13.19
N LYS A 334 15.20 -12.12 12.88
CA LYS A 334 15.60 -13.53 12.99
C LYS A 334 15.69 -14.05 14.43
N ASP A 335 15.99 -13.17 15.38
CA ASP A 335 16.20 -13.56 16.78
C ASP A 335 14.86 -13.73 17.51
N PHE A 336 13.82 -13.02 17.07
CA PHE A 336 12.50 -13.04 17.71
C PHE A 336 11.56 -14.09 17.11
N ILE A 337 11.67 -14.39 15.82
CA ILE A 337 10.73 -15.25 15.11
C ILE A 337 11.30 -16.65 14.92
N LYS A 338 10.79 -17.60 15.71
CA LYS A 338 11.23 -19.02 15.69
C LYS A 338 10.78 -19.79 14.43
N ASN A 339 9.69 -19.37 13.77
CA ASN A 339 9.12 -20.06 12.61
C ASN A 339 9.79 -19.60 11.30
N LYS A 340 10.54 -20.50 10.64
CA LYS A 340 11.27 -20.22 9.39
C LYS A 340 10.35 -19.83 8.23
N ASP A 341 9.19 -20.49 8.09
CA ASP A 341 8.25 -20.21 7.00
C ASP A 341 7.58 -18.85 7.15
N TYR A 342 7.24 -18.48 8.40
CA TYR A 342 6.69 -17.17 8.72
C TYR A 342 7.74 -16.07 8.45
N LEU A 343 8.98 -16.29 8.85
CA LEU A 343 10.09 -15.39 8.60
C LEU A 343 10.36 -15.19 7.10
N ALA A 344 10.28 -16.26 6.30
CA ALA A 344 10.41 -16.17 4.84
C ALA A 344 9.28 -15.33 4.22
N CYS A 345 8.03 -15.52 4.67
CA CYS A 345 6.90 -14.69 4.25
C CYS A 345 7.12 -13.21 4.61
N LEU A 346 7.58 -12.91 5.83
CA LEU A 346 7.88 -11.55 6.27
C LEU A 346 8.98 -10.90 5.44
N ASN A 347 10.08 -11.62 5.19
CA ASN A 347 11.20 -11.10 4.39
C ASN A 347 10.84 -10.78 2.94
N ASN A 348 9.84 -11.46 2.37
CA ASN A 348 9.38 -11.20 1.00
C ASN A 348 8.74 -9.82 0.85
N PHE A 349 8.08 -9.30 1.90
CA PHE A 349 7.42 -8.00 1.82
C PHE A 349 8.10 -6.90 2.62
N ILE A 350 8.84 -7.21 3.67
CA ILE A 350 9.62 -6.24 4.43
C ILE A 350 10.91 -5.95 3.65
N LEU A 351 10.89 -4.84 2.91
CA LEU A 351 12.06 -4.33 2.23
C LEU A 351 12.83 -3.39 3.16
N ASP A 352 14.15 -3.55 3.15
CA ASP A 352 15.12 -2.64 3.75
C ASP A 352 15.90 -2.06 2.59
N PHE A 353 15.96 -0.73 2.51
CA PHE A 353 16.57 0.02 1.42
C PHE A 353 17.72 0.86 1.96
#